data_AF-A0A1G1W7E7-F1
#
_entry.id   AF-A0A1G1W7E7-F1
#
_cell.length_a   1.000
_cell.length_b   1.000
_cell.length_c   1.000
_cell.angle_alpha   90.00
_cell.angle_beta   90.00
_cell.angle_gamma   90.00
#
_symmetry.space_group_name_H-M   'P 1'
#
loop_
_entity.id
_entity.type
_entity.pdbx_description
1 polymer ?
#
loop_
_entity_poly.entity_id
_entity_poly.type
_entity_poly.pdbx_seq_one_letter_code
_entity_poly.pdbx_strand_id
1 'polypeptide(L)' 'MIHKGIFYDLGIPASEENANYLEKKIINIVGMNGHECSEIWSKVSEWLDNPVLKERLRSKLAR' A
#
# COMPACT_ATOMS: atom_id res chain seq x y z
N MET A 1 -12.61 3.84 -4.53
CA MET A 1 -11.78 4.73 -5.37
C MET A 1 -10.37 4.17 -5.35
N ILE A 2 -9.76 3.89 -6.50
CA ILE A 2 -8.39 3.35 -6.53
C ILE A 2 -7.47 4.45 -5.98
N HIS A 3 -6.72 4.14 -4.92
CA HIS A 3 -5.73 5.02 -4.29
C HIS A 3 -4.50 5.22 -5.19
N LYS A 4 -4.71 5.63 -6.45
CA LYS A 4 -3.66 5.82 -7.46
C LYS A 4 -2.57 6.79 -7.00
N GLY A 5 -2.93 7.75 -6.15
CA GLY A 5 -1.98 8.69 -5.55
C GLY A 5 -0.92 8.02 -4.67
N ILE A 6 -1.27 6.99 -3.89
CA ILE A 6 -0.33 6.31 -3.01
C ILE A 6 0.68 5.50 -3.82
N PHE A 7 0.23 4.76 -4.83
CA PHE A 7 1.13 4.00 -5.69
C PHE A 7 2.07 4.91 -6.48
N TYR A 8 1.56 6.04 -6.97
CA TYR A 8 2.36 7.07 -7.62
C TYR A 8 3.41 7.67 -6.67
N ASP A 9 3.04 8.02 -5.45
CA ASP A 9 3.96 8.55 -4.43
C ASP A 9 5.06 7.54 -4.03
N LEU A 10 4.75 6.24 -4.10
CA LEU A 10 5.71 5.16 -3.90
C LEU A 10 6.54 4.83 -5.15
N GLY A 11 6.26 5.46 -6.30
CA GLY A 11 6.91 5.17 -7.59
C GLY A 11 6.59 3.77 -8.14
N ILE A 12 5.45 3.19 -7.74
CA ILE A 12 4.99 1.87 -8.18
C ILE A 12 3.99 2.06 -9.34
N PRO A 13 4.23 1.46 -10.52
CA PRO A 13 3.27 1.54 -11.63
C PRO A 13 2.01 0.73 -11.29
N ALA A 14 0.90 1.45 -11.04
CA ALA A 14 -0.41 0.85 -10.83
C ALA A 14 -1.29 0.98 -12.09
N SER A 15 -1.74 -0.15 -12.59
CA SER A 15 -2.72 -0.32 -13.67
C SER A 15 -4.01 -0.94 -13.10
N GLU A 16 -5.13 -0.83 -13.80
CA GLU A 16 -6.39 -1.45 -13.34
C GLU A 16 -6.25 -2.97 -13.13
N GLU A 17 -5.45 -3.63 -13.97
CA GLU A 17 -5.20 -5.08 -13.90
C GLU A 17 -4.38 -5.48 -12.66
N ASN A 18 -3.49 -4.61 -12.17
CA ASN A 18 -2.62 -4.93 -11.03
C ASN A 18 -3.04 -4.24 -9.73
N ALA A 19 -3.98 -3.30 -9.75
CA ALA A 19 -4.41 -2.54 -8.58
C ALA A 19 -4.88 -3.46 -7.45
N ASN A 20 -5.76 -4.43 -7.76
CA ASN A 20 -6.24 -5.43 -6.80
C ASN A 20 -5.10 -6.28 -6.21
N TYR A 21 -4.08 -6.60 -7.02
CA TYR A 21 -2.92 -7.36 -6.56
C TYR A 21 -2.06 -6.51 -5.62
N LEU A 22 -1.81 -5.25 -5.99
CA LEU A 22 -1.05 -4.30 -5.17
C LEU A 22 -1.74 -4.03 -3.84
N GLU A 23 -3.07 -3.86 -3.84
CA GLU A 23 -3.86 -3.70 -2.61
C GLU A 23 -3.73 -4.93 -1.70
N LYS A 24 -3.92 -6.15 -2.23
CA LYS A 24 -3.71 -7.39 -1.45
C LYS A 24 -2.29 -7.51 -0.91
N LYS A 25 -1.30 -7.08 -1.69
CA LYS A 25 0.11 -7.10 -1.29
C LYS A 25 0.36 -6.10 -0.15
N ILE A 26 -0.19 -4.89 -0.23
CA ILE A 26 -0.14 -3.90 0.86
C ILE A 26 -0.72 -4.50 2.14
N ILE A 27 -1.92 -5.09 2.08
CA ILE A 27 -2.60 -5.71 3.23
C ILE A 27 -1.69 -6.74 3.92
N ASN A 28 -1.05 -7.60 3.13
CA ASN A 28 -0.09 -8.57 3.63
C ASN A 28 1.17 -7.93 4.23
N ILE A 29 1.66 -6.83 3.64
CA ILE A 29 2.85 -6.12 4.13
C ILE A 29 2.59 -5.45 5.48
N VAL A 30 1.44 -4.80 5.64
CA VAL A 30 1.04 -4.14 6.90
C VAL A 30 0.53 -5.13 7.95
N GLY A 31 0.30 -6.40 7.56
CA GLY A 31 -0.11 -7.46 8.46
C GLY A 31 -1.58 -7.39 8.89
N MET A 32 -2.43 -6.71 8.12
CA MET A 32 -3.84 -6.48 8.46
C MET A 32 -4.79 -7.36 7.62
N ASN A 33 -4.44 -8.64 7.46
CA ASN A 33 -5.30 -9.59 6.74
C ASN A 33 -6.63 -9.77 7.50
N GLY A 34 -7.76 -9.58 6.81
CA GLY A 34 -9.11 -9.74 7.38
C GLY A 34 -9.66 -8.49 8.08
N HIS A 35 -8.92 -7.38 8.09
CA HIS A 35 -9.43 -6.09 8.57
C HIS A 35 -10.30 -5.39 7.52
N GLU A 36 -11.07 -4.40 7.96
CA GLU A 36 -11.82 -3.55 7.05
C GLU A 36 -10.89 -2.67 6.21
N CYS A 37 -11.31 -2.37 4.98
CA CYS A 37 -10.53 -1.56 4.05
C CYS A 37 -10.15 -0.19 4.64
N SER A 38 -11.06 0.43 5.40
CA SER A 38 -10.82 1.70 6.10
C SER A 38 -9.66 1.62 7.10
N GLU A 39 -9.61 0.57 7.93
CA GLU A 39 -8.55 0.37 8.92
C GLU A 39 -7.19 0.16 8.24
N ILE A 40 -7.17 -0.64 7.17
CA ILE A 40 -5.97 -0.91 6.39
C ILE A 40 -5.42 0.40 5.84
N TRP A 41 -6.25 1.21 5.18
CA TRP A 41 -5.81 2.47 4.59
C TRP A 41 -5.41 3.52 5.64
N SER A 42 -6.04 3.52 6.81
CA SER A 42 -5.59 4.33 7.94
C SER A 42 -4.17 3.93 8.35
N LYS A 43 -3.89 2.63 8.48
CA LYS A 43 -2.56 2.13 8.83
C LYS A 43 -1.52 2.42 7.75
N VAL A 44 -1.90 2.26 6.49
CA VAL A 44 -1.04 2.61 5.35
C VAL A 44 -0.70 4.10 5.38
N SER A 45 -1.66 4.97 5.69
CA SER A 45 -1.39 6.41 5.84
C SER A 45 -0.38 6.70 6.95
N GLU A 46 -0.48 6.03 8.12
CA GLU A 46 0.53 6.16 9.18
C GLU A 46 1.92 5.70 8.71
N TRP A 47 1.99 4.64 7.89
CA TRP A 47 3.25 4.16 7.32
C TRP A 47 3.83 5.13 6.30
N LEU A 48 2.99 5.83 5.53
CA LEU A 48 3.45 6.82 4.55
C LEU A 48 3.99 8.09 5.20
N ASP A 49 3.50 8.45 6.40
CA ASP A 49 3.99 9.60 7.17
C ASP A 49 5.37 9.32 7.79
N ASN A 50 5.66 8.06 8.12
CA ASN A 50 6.95 7.65 8.64
C ASN A 50 7.93 7.25 7.51
N PRO A 51 9.07 7.95 7.32
CA PRO A 51 9.98 7.69 6.20
C PRO A 51 10.56 6.28 6.17
N VAL A 52 10.80 5.67 7.33
CA VAL A 52 11.34 4.31 7.45
C VAL A 52 10.29 3.27 7.03
N LEU A 53 9.05 3.46 7.46
CA LEU A 53 7.94 2.56 7.10
C LEU A 53 7.53 2.73 5.63
N LYS A 54 7.54 3.96 5.13
CA LYS A 54 7.32 4.29 3.72
C LYS A 54 8.33 3.58 2.82
N GLU A 55 9.62 3.65 3.14
CA GLU A 55 10.66 2.96 2.39
C GLU A 55 10.50 1.44 2.46
N ARG A 56 10.14 0.90 3.64
CA ARG A 56 9.87 -0.52 3.82
C ARG A 56 8.69 -1.00 2.95
N LEU A 57 7.60 -0.22 2.91
CA LEU A 57 6.43 -0.51 2.08
C LEU A 57 6.81 -0.49 0.60
N ARG A 58 7.51 0.55 0.15
CA ARG A 58 8.01 0.69 -1.22
C ARG A 58 8.89 -0.49 -1.63
N SER A 59 9.89 -0.82 -0.82
CA SER A 59 10.84 -1.91 -1.08
C SER A 59 10.15 -3.27 -1.21
N LYS A 60 9.15 -3.53 -0.34
CA LYS A 60 8.36 -4.77 -0.40
C LYS A 60 7.37 -4.80 -1.57
N LEU A 61 6.84 -3.66 -2.01
CA LEU A 61 5.96 -3.60 -3.18
C LEU A 61 6.74 -3.77 -4.49
N ALA A 62 7.97 -3.25 -4.56
CA ALA A 62 8.85 -3.32 -5.72
C ALA A 62 9.49 -4.71 -5.94
N ARG A 63 9.57 -5.55 -4.90
CA ARG A 63 10.05 -6.95 -4.96
C ARG A 63 8.96 -7.90 -5.42
#